data_AF-A0A9X2XMA1-F1
#
_entry.id   AF-A0A9X2XMA1-F1
#
_cell.length_a   1.000
_cell.length_b   1.000
_cell.length_c   1.000
_cell.angle_alpha   90.00
_cell.angle_beta   90.00
_cell.angle_gamma   90.00
#
_symmetry.space_group_name_H-M   'P 1'
#
loop_
_entity.id
_entity.type
_entity.pdbx_description
1 polymer ?
#
loop_
_entity_poly.entity_id
_entity_poly.type
_entity_poly.pdbx_seq_one_letter_code
_entity_poly.pdbx_strand_id
1 'polypeptide(L)'
;MKDSETDEIYETLCSRIGDSESSNWTEYTTEIVAKTVLADFKDDQWHRLEKEILSKPEFWQQRCAAAMGEDRTEHSIRILKLLLSNSSYIDVKIISIYELDWAEVNIEKKYAPFIREVMEKIPSDEIEPELTRLLAKAESA
;
A
#
# COMPACT_ATOMS: atom_id res chain seq x y z
N MET A 1 -28.59 10.98 7.22
CA MET A 1 -27.84 11.99 6.44
C MET A 1 -26.36 12.07 6.80
N LYS A 2 -25.84 11.26 7.75
CA LYS A 2 -24.39 11.17 8.01
C LYS A 2 -23.65 10.11 7.17
N ASP A 3 -24.40 9.20 6.55
CA ASP A 3 -23.80 8.08 5.79
C ASP A 3 -23.47 8.45 4.33
N SER A 4 -24.05 9.51 3.76
CA SER A 4 -23.89 9.79 2.31
C SER A 4 -22.51 10.35 1.95
N GLU A 5 -21.98 11.31 2.72
CA GLU A 5 -20.63 11.84 2.48
C GLU A 5 -19.55 10.79 2.75
N THR A 6 -19.81 9.89 3.70
CA THR A 6 -18.89 8.81 4.07
C THR A 6 -18.70 7.82 2.91
N ASP A 7 -19.78 7.51 2.19
CA ASP A 7 -19.71 6.66 1.01
C ASP A 7 -19.11 7.39 -0.20
N GLU A 8 -19.40 8.69 -0.39
CA GLU A 8 -18.93 9.47 -1.55
C GLU A 8 -17.40 9.50 -1.71
N ILE A 9 -16.64 9.69 -0.61
CA ILE A 9 -15.17 9.74 -0.71
C ILE A 9 -14.56 8.36 -0.99
N TYR A 10 -15.17 7.29 -0.48
CA TYR A 10 -14.71 5.92 -0.77
C TYR A 10 -15.02 5.53 -2.22
N GLU A 11 -16.20 5.89 -2.74
CA GLU A 11 -16.51 5.70 -4.16
C GLU A 11 -15.61 6.56 -5.06
N THR A 12 -15.18 7.74 -4.59
CA THR A 12 -14.16 8.55 -5.27
C THR A 12 -12.83 7.81 -5.34
N LEU A 13 -12.38 7.16 -4.26
CA LEU A 13 -11.19 6.29 -4.30
C LEU A 13 -11.37 5.20 -5.37
N CYS A 14 -12.46 4.43 -5.32
CA CYS A 14 -12.74 3.37 -6.29
C CYS A 14 -12.68 3.87 -7.73
N SER A 15 -13.31 5.02 -8.02
CA SER A 15 -13.32 5.62 -9.35
C SER A 15 -11.93 6.08 -9.80
N ARG A 16 -11.08 6.57 -8.88
CA ARG A 16 -9.73 7.05 -9.21
C ARG A 16 -8.74 5.92 -9.42
N ILE A 17 -8.83 4.86 -8.63
CA ILE A 17 -8.01 3.66 -8.82
C ILE A 17 -8.34 2.99 -10.15
N GLY A 18 -9.60 3.06 -10.59
CA GLY A 18 -10.05 2.48 -11.85
C GLY A 18 -10.56 1.04 -11.71
N ASP A 19 -11.20 0.56 -12.77
CA ASP A 19 -11.88 -0.73 -12.82
C ASP A 19 -11.04 -1.85 -13.45
N SER A 20 -9.90 -1.50 -14.07
CA SER A 20 -9.01 -2.44 -14.75
C SER A 20 -7.56 -1.96 -14.81
N GLU A 21 -6.66 -2.86 -15.22
CA GLU A 21 -5.27 -2.53 -15.55
C GLU A 21 -5.15 -1.47 -16.65
N SER A 22 -6.09 -1.45 -17.60
CA SER A 22 -6.09 -0.50 -18.72
C SER A 22 -6.57 0.91 -18.34
N SER A 23 -7.14 1.10 -17.15
CA SER A 23 -7.49 2.44 -16.68
C SER A 23 -6.22 3.29 -16.60
N ASN A 24 -6.30 4.54 -17.07
CA ASN A 24 -5.15 5.44 -17.08
C ASN A 24 -4.69 5.72 -15.65
N TRP A 25 -3.51 5.21 -15.29
CA TRP A 25 -2.87 5.43 -14.00
C TRP A 25 -1.45 5.92 -14.22
N THR A 26 -1.13 7.03 -13.56
CA THR A 26 0.16 7.72 -13.66
C THR A 26 0.62 8.15 -12.29
N GLU A 27 1.89 8.51 -12.15
CA GLU A 27 2.43 9.11 -10.92
C GLU A 27 1.61 10.34 -10.48
N TYR A 28 1.15 11.16 -11.43
CA TYR A 28 0.25 12.28 -11.14
C TYR A 28 -1.08 11.84 -10.52
N THR A 29 -1.61 10.70 -10.95
CA THR A 29 -2.84 10.13 -10.39
C THR A 29 -2.60 9.61 -8.97
N THR A 30 -1.46 8.96 -8.74
CA THR A 30 -1.01 8.53 -7.41
C THR A 30 -0.99 9.72 -6.44
N GLU A 31 -0.33 10.82 -6.82
CA GLU A 31 -0.21 12.03 -6.00
C GLU A 31 -1.58 12.66 -5.72
N ILE A 32 -2.48 12.72 -6.71
CA ILE A 32 -3.85 13.22 -6.52
C ILE A 32 -4.59 12.36 -5.51
N VAL A 33 -4.55 11.03 -5.64
CA VAL A 33 -5.27 10.12 -4.74
C VAL A 33 -4.78 10.33 -3.30
N ALA A 34 -3.46 10.41 -3.09
CA ALA A 34 -2.90 10.69 -1.78
C ALA A 34 -3.38 12.04 -1.21
N LYS A 35 -3.17 13.13 -1.95
CA LYS A 35 -3.37 14.50 -1.44
C LYS A 35 -4.81 14.98 -1.40
N THR A 36 -5.73 14.30 -2.09
CA THR A 36 -7.12 14.76 -2.22
C THR A 36 -8.16 13.73 -1.83
N VAL A 37 -7.85 12.43 -1.87
CA VAL A 37 -8.80 11.38 -1.51
C VAL A 37 -8.44 10.80 -0.15
N LEU A 38 -7.22 10.30 0.01
CA LEU A 38 -6.75 9.71 1.27
C LEU A 38 -6.66 10.76 2.39
N ALA A 39 -6.24 11.99 2.05
CA ALA A 39 -6.22 13.10 3.01
C ALA A 39 -7.60 13.42 3.63
N ASP A 40 -8.69 13.13 2.91
CA ASP A 40 -10.06 13.40 3.37
C ASP A 40 -10.73 12.19 4.04
N PHE A 41 -10.14 10.99 3.95
CA PHE A 41 -10.65 9.78 4.59
C PHE A 41 -10.82 9.98 6.11
N LYS A 42 -11.92 9.43 6.64
CA LYS A 42 -12.17 9.29 8.08
C LYS A 42 -11.97 7.82 8.47
N ASP A 43 -12.03 7.57 9.77
CA ASP A 43 -11.77 6.25 10.36
C ASP A 43 -12.64 5.15 9.72
N ASP A 44 -13.90 5.45 9.38
CA ASP A 44 -14.81 4.49 8.76
C ASP A 44 -14.35 4.08 7.35
N GLN A 45 -13.82 4.99 6.54
CA GLN A 45 -13.28 4.66 5.21
C GLN A 45 -11.96 3.92 5.31
N TRP A 46 -11.09 4.31 6.24
CA TRP A 46 -9.85 3.57 6.50
C TRP A 46 -10.15 2.14 6.93
N HIS A 47 -11.12 1.94 7.82
CA HIS A 47 -11.56 0.62 8.27
C HIS A 47 -12.19 -0.21 7.15
N ARG A 48 -13.00 0.42 6.29
CA ARG A 48 -13.56 -0.25 5.11
C ARG A 48 -12.45 -0.69 4.16
N LEU A 49 -11.49 0.20 3.89
CA LEU A 49 -10.35 -0.09 3.03
C LEU A 49 -9.50 -1.25 3.57
N GLU A 50 -9.17 -1.23 4.86
CA GLU A 50 -8.39 -2.28 5.54
C GLU A 50 -9.07 -3.66 5.40
N LYS A 51 -10.41 -3.73 5.46
CA LYS A 51 -11.18 -4.96 5.30
C LYS A 51 -11.25 -5.46 3.86
N GLU A 52 -11.34 -4.55 2.90
CA GLU A 52 -11.61 -4.91 1.50
C GLU A 52 -10.35 -5.10 0.68
N ILE A 53 -9.25 -4.40 0.99
CA ILE A 53 -8.11 -4.24 0.08
C ILE A 53 -7.50 -5.57 -0.37
N LEU A 54 -7.38 -6.55 0.54
CA LEU A 54 -6.81 -7.87 0.23
C LEU A 54 -7.68 -8.70 -0.74
N SER A 55 -8.98 -8.38 -0.86
CA SER A 55 -9.89 -9.02 -1.82
C SER A 55 -9.88 -8.36 -3.21
N LYS A 56 -9.20 -7.21 -3.35
CA LYS A 56 -9.14 -6.47 -4.61
C LYS A 56 -8.09 -7.10 -5.55
N PRO A 57 -8.25 -6.94 -6.87
CA PRO A 57 -7.26 -7.43 -7.84
C PRO A 57 -5.91 -6.75 -7.67
N GLU A 58 -4.87 -7.37 -8.22
CA GLU A 58 -3.47 -6.94 -8.10
C GLU A 58 -3.26 -5.47 -8.44
N PHE A 59 -3.68 -5.02 -9.64
CA PHE A 59 -3.51 -3.63 -10.06
C PHE A 59 -4.11 -2.63 -9.06
N TRP A 60 -5.21 -3.00 -8.41
CA TRP A 60 -5.91 -2.14 -7.47
C TRP A 60 -5.10 -2.01 -6.17
N GLN A 61 -4.55 -3.12 -5.68
CA GLN A 61 -3.66 -3.12 -4.52
C GLN A 61 -2.35 -2.38 -4.80
N GLN A 62 -1.73 -2.56 -5.97
CA GLN A 62 -0.51 -1.85 -6.38
C GLN A 62 -0.71 -0.33 -6.40
N ARG A 63 -1.80 0.14 -7.03
CA ARG A 63 -2.15 1.57 -7.11
C ARG A 63 -2.43 2.18 -5.74
N CYS A 64 -3.12 1.43 -4.88
CA CYS A 64 -3.33 1.85 -3.49
C CYS A 64 -2.03 1.91 -2.69
N ALA A 65 -1.15 0.91 -2.84
CA ALA A 65 0.15 0.92 -2.16
C ALA A 65 0.98 2.14 -2.56
N ALA A 66 1.07 2.45 -3.86
CA ALA A 66 1.76 3.65 -4.34
C ALA A 66 1.14 4.94 -3.74
N ALA A 67 -0.19 5.07 -3.74
CA ALA A 67 -0.85 6.26 -3.18
C ALA A 67 -0.65 6.39 -1.66
N MET A 68 -0.63 5.28 -0.93
CA MET A 68 -0.33 5.25 0.50
C MET A 68 1.14 5.60 0.79
N GLY A 69 2.04 5.24 -0.11
CA GLY A 69 3.45 5.63 -0.08
C GLY A 69 3.68 7.13 -0.24
N GLU A 70 2.79 7.81 -0.95
CA GLU A 70 2.76 9.29 -1.01
C GLU A 70 2.10 9.93 0.22
N ASP A 71 1.02 9.35 0.73
CA ASP A 71 0.27 9.90 1.88
C ASP A 71 1.02 9.74 3.22
N ARG A 72 1.65 8.58 3.45
CA ARG A 72 2.51 8.27 4.62
C ARG A 72 1.90 8.50 6.00
N THR A 73 0.58 8.63 6.11
CA THR A 73 -0.09 8.70 7.43
C THR A 73 -0.04 7.35 8.15
N GLU A 74 -0.34 7.33 9.44
CA GLU A 74 -0.37 6.08 10.22
C GLU A 74 -1.34 5.04 9.65
N HIS A 75 -2.47 5.47 9.06
CA HIS A 75 -3.41 4.58 8.39
C HIS A 75 -2.80 3.97 7.12
N SER A 76 -2.16 4.80 6.28
CA SER A 76 -1.45 4.34 5.08
C SER A 76 -0.35 3.35 5.42
N ILE A 77 0.49 3.64 6.42
CA ILE A 77 1.56 2.73 6.86
C ILE A 77 1.00 1.42 7.40
N ARG A 78 -0.13 1.45 8.13
CA ARG A 78 -0.80 0.25 8.61
C ARG A 78 -1.25 -0.65 7.46
N ILE A 79 -1.85 -0.06 6.43
CA ILE A 79 -2.35 -0.83 5.28
C ILE A 79 -1.18 -1.33 4.40
N LEU A 80 -0.11 -0.55 4.22
CA LEU A 80 1.11 -1.04 3.55
C LEU A 80 1.70 -2.27 4.28
N LYS A 81 1.74 -2.24 5.61
CA LYS A 81 2.16 -3.40 6.41
C LYS A 81 1.19 -4.59 6.27
N LEU A 82 -0.12 -4.35 6.16
CA LEU A 82 -1.12 -5.38 5.87
C LEU A 82 -0.87 -6.03 4.50
N LEU A 83 -0.65 -5.22 3.45
CA LEU A 83 -0.35 -5.69 2.10
C LEU A 83 0.93 -6.51 2.04
N LEU A 84 2.03 -6.01 2.64
CA LEU A 84 3.29 -6.75 2.75
C LEU A 84 3.10 -8.16 3.34
N SER A 85 2.34 -8.25 4.43
CA SER A 85 2.20 -9.50 5.18
C SER A 85 1.14 -10.46 4.62
N ASN A 86 0.10 -9.96 3.96
CA ASN A 86 -1.08 -10.76 3.62
C ASN A 86 -1.49 -10.74 2.14
N SER A 87 -0.93 -9.86 1.29
CA SER A 87 -1.24 -9.89 -0.13
C SER A 87 -0.77 -11.22 -0.76
N SER A 88 -1.58 -11.79 -1.64
CA SER A 88 -1.19 -12.95 -2.45
C SER A 88 -0.31 -12.60 -3.64
N TYR A 89 -0.16 -11.31 -3.94
CA TYR A 89 0.51 -10.80 -5.12
C TYR A 89 1.93 -10.35 -4.77
N ILE A 90 2.94 -10.93 -5.44
CA ILE A 90 4.34 -10.66 -5.13
C ILE A 90 4.70 -9.20 -5.42
N ASP A 91 4.22 -8.64 -6.53
CA ASP A 91 4.50 -7.26 -6.92
C ASP A 91 3.90 -6.26 -5.93
N VAL A 92 2.72 -6.56 -5.37
CA VAL A 92 2.13 -5.75 -4.29
C VAL A 92 3.00 -5.76 -3.05
N LYS A 93 3.55 -6.92 -2.66
CA LYS A 93 4.47 -6.99 -1.52
C LYS A 93 5.75 -6.19 -1.78
N ILE A 94 6.30 -6.27 -3.00
CA ILE A 94 7.50 -5.52 -3.41
C ILE A 94 7.24 -4.01 -3.33
N ILE A 95 6.16 -3.51 -3.93
CA ILE A 95 5.78 -2.09 -3.85
C ILE A 95 5.59 -1.68 -2.39
N SER A 96 4.91 -2.50 -1.58
CA SER A 96 4.74 -2.20 -0.16
C SER A 96 6.07 -2.07 0.58
N ILE A 97 7.08 -2.89 0.24
CA ILE A 97 8.43 -2.78 0.80
C ILE A 97 9.09 -1.46 0.40
N TYR A 98 9.02 -1.09 -0.89
CA TYR A 98 9.59 0.17 -1.38
C TYR A 98 9.00 1.37 -0.65
N GLU A 99 7.67 1.45 -0.61
CA GLU A 99 6.98 2.57 0.02
C GLU A 99 7.22 2.62 1.53
N LEU A 100 7.29 1.47 2.22
CA LEU A 100 7.66 1.42 3.64
C LEU A 100 9.11 1.87 3.89
N ASP A 101 10.05 1.50 3.01
CA ASP A 101 11.44 1.93 3.13
C ASP A 101 11.60 3.44 2.90
N TRP A 102 10.97 3.97 1.83
CA TRP A 102 11.01 5.39 1.47
C TRP A 102 10.24 6.30 2.43
N ALA A 103 9.20 5.78 3.09
CA ALA A 103 8.54 6.47 4.19
C ALA A 103 9.36 6.44 5.50
N GLU A 104 10.53 5.82 5.51
CA GLU A 104 11.44 5.71 6.65
C GLU A 104 10.77 5.15 7.91
N VAL A 105 9.83 4.21 7.73
CA VAL A 105 9.03 3.70 8.84
C VAL A 105 9.85 2.86 9.81
N ASN A 106 9.54 2.99 11.10
CA ASN A 106 9.93 2.00 12.10
C ASN A 106 9.11 0.73 11.86
N ILE A 107 9.74 -0.25 11.21
CA ILE A 107 9.11 -1.54 10.92
C ILE A 107 9.42 -2.55 12.02
N GLU A 108 8.38 -3.22 12.49
CA GLU A 108 8.45 -4.17 13.60
C GLU A 108 9.05 -5.50 13.15
N LYS A 109 9.80 -6.15 14.05
CA LYS A 109 10.48 -7.43 13.80
C LYS A 109 9.61 -8.55 13.25
N LYS A 110 8.31 -8.54 13.57
CA LYS A 110 7.34 -9.52 13.06
C LYS A 110 7.20 -9.50 11.53
N TYR A 111 7.61 -8.42 10.85
CA TYR A 111 7.52 -8.31 9.40
C TYR A 111 8.73 -8.88 8.64
N ALA A 112 9.87 -9.12 9.33
CA ALA A 112 11.07 -9.65 8.70
C ALA A 112 10.86 -10.97 7.92
N PRO A 113 10.09 -11.96 8.41
CA PRO A 113 9.83 -13.19 7.66
C PRO A 113 9.16 -12.94 6.30
N PHE A 114 8.23 -11.97 6.20
CA PHE A 114 7.55 -11.67 4.94
C PHE A 114 8.49 -10.99 3.94
N ILE A 115 9.40 -10.14 4.40
CA ILE A 115 10.40 -9.51 3.53
C ILE A 115 11.37 -10.56 2.97
N ARG A 116 11.83 -11.50 3.81
CA ARG A 116 12.68 -12.62 3.35
C ARG A 116 11.96 -13.50 2.32
N GLU A 117 10.69 -13.81 2.57
CA GLU A 117 9.87 -14.59 1.63
C GLU A 117 9.79 -13.93 0.24
N VAL A 118 9.72 -12.59 0.18
CA VAL A 118 9.76 -11.85 -1.09
C VAL A 118 11.13 -11.98 -1.74
N MET A 119 12.21 -11.74 -0.99
CA MET A 119 13.58 -11.83 -1.49
C MET A 119 13.95 -13.24 -2.00
N GLU A 120 13.39 -14.30 -1.42
CA GLU A 120 13.57 -15.68 -1.86
C GLU A 120 12.86 -15.99 -3.19
N LYS A 121 11.86 -15.19 -3.57
CA LYS A 121 11.03 -15.39 -4.76
C LYS A 121 11.48 -14.58 -5.97
N ILE A 122 12.34 -13.58 -5.78
CA ILE A 122 12.88 -12.75 -6.85
C ILE A 122 14.33 -13.17 -7.19
N PRO A 123 14.77 -13.05 -8.45
CA PRO A 123 16.15 -13.24 -8.84
C PRO A 123 17.11 -12.38 -8.00
N SER A 124 18.26 -12.92 -7.63
CA SER A 124 19.21 -12.22 -6.73
C SER A 124 19.73 -10.89 -7.30
N ASP A 125 19.78 -10.77 -8.62
CA ASP A 125 20.18 -9.57 -9.36
C ASP A 125 19.05 -8.53 -9.51
N GLU A 126 17.82 -8.90 -9.18
CA GLU A 126 16.65 -8.02 -9.11
C GLU A 126 16.32 -7.59 -7.65
N ILE A 127 17.12 -8.02 -6.67
CA ILE A 127 16.97 -7.57 -5.29
C ILE A 127 17.46 -6.13 -5.18
N GLU A 128 16.50 -5.21 -5.21
CA GLU A 128 16.77 -3.79 -5.02
C GLU A 128 17.20 -3.46 -3.57
N PRO A 129 18.01 -2.41 -3.36
CA PRO A 129 18.52 -2.01 -2.05
C PRO A 129 17.44 -1.82 -0.96
N GLU A 130 16.27 -1.34 -1.34
CA GLU A 130 15.10 -1.09 -0.49
C GLU A 130 14.70 -2.35 0.30
N LEU A 131 14.70 -3.54 -0.34
CA LEU A 131 14.35 -4.79 0.33
C LEU A 131 15.34 -5.12 1.43
N THR A 132 16.63 -4.98 1.13
CA THR A 132 17.70 -5.26 2.08
C THR A 132 17.69 -4.26 3.24
N ARG A 133 17.47 -2.97 2.96
CA ARG A 133 17.38 -1.93 3.99
C ARG A 133 16.17 -2.14 4.90
N LEU A 134 14.99 -2.41 4.36
CA LEU A 134 13.80 -2.63 5.17
C LEU A 134 13.91 -3.91 5.99
N LEU A 135 14.50 -4.98 5.44
CA LEU A 135 14.79 -6.20 6.19
C LEU A 135 15.73 -5.91 7.37
N ALA A 136 16.83 -5.19 7.15
CA ALA A 136 17.77 -4.83 8.20
C ALA A 136 17.12 -3.98 9.31
N LYS A 137 16.23 -3.03 8.93
CA LYS A 137 15.41 -2.26 9.88
C LYS A 137 14.54 -3.18 10.72
N ALA A 138 13.83 -4.13 10.09
CA ALA A 138 12.95 -5.07 10.80
C ALA A 138 13.74 -6.02 11.73
N GLU A 139 14.91 -6.50 11.31
CA GLU A 139 15.74 -7.39 12.13
C GLU A 139 16.33 -6.71 13.37
N SER A 140 16.52 -5.39 13.28
CA SER A 140 17.11 -4.56 14.34
C SER A 140 16.07 -3.98 15.32
N ALA A 141 14.77 -4.21 15.09
CA ALA A 141 13.65 -3.70 15.89
C ALA A 141 13.33 -4.53 17.15
#